data_AF-A0A520SYC5-F1
#
_entry.id   AF-A0A520SYC5-F1
#
_cell.length_a   1.000
_cell.length_b   1.000
_cell.length_c   1.000
_cell.angle_alpha   90.00
_cell.angle_beta   90.00
_cell.angle_gamma   90.00
#
_symmetry.space_group_name_H-M   'P 1'
#
loop_
_entity.id
_entity.type
_entity.pdbx_description
1 polymer ?
#
loop_
_entity_poly.entity_id
_entity_poly.type
_entity_poly.pdbx_seq_one_letter_code
_entity_poly.pdbx_strand_id
1 'polypeptide(L)'
;MTLYLKFALLMIATTLLTSCETLNDPAFWDSLSASMNPPSYASSSQPTHYASHSLFEGAKIIASDGQFLGIATSNKFDAKSILNEYGKYGGQYSATSIFNEYGKYGGSYSAKSPFNNFASSPPKIITKNGKWAYLTTNRSKSPSVSPEKVIADITK
;
A
#
# COMPACT_ATOMS: atom_id res chain seq x y z
N MET A 1 68.28 -17.28 -33.05
CA MET A 1 67.81 -16.71 -31.78
C MET A 1 67.08 -15.41 -32.11
N THR A 2 65.86 -15.43 -32.68
CA THR A 2 64.62 -15.11 -31.94
C THR A 2 63.33 -15.53 -32.69
N LEU A 3 63.32 -16.58 -33.52
CA LEU A 3 62.09 -16.99 -34.25
C LEU A 3 61.31 -18.19 -33.66
N TYR A 4 61.87 -18.88 -32.66
CA TYR A 4 61.21 -20.05 -32.03
C TYR A 4 60.41 -19.72 -30.76
N LEU A 5 60.38 -18.45 -30.35
CA LEU A 5 59.65 -18.00 -29.15
C LEU A 5 58.27 -17.41 -29.46
N LYS A 6 57.88 -17.32 -30.75
CA LYS A 6 56.55 -16.82 -31.16
C LYS A 6 55.55 -17.89 -31.58
N PHE A 7 55.96 -19.16 -31.70
CA PHE A 7 55.05 -20.24 -32.11
C PHE A 7 54.60 -21.18 -30.98
N ALA A 8 55.26 -21.18 -29.82
CA ALA A 8 54.84 -21.99 -28.66
C ALA A 8 53.76 -21.33 -27.78
N LEU A 9 53.42 -20.05 -28.02
CA LEU A 9 52.32 -19.36 -27.34
C LEU A 9 51.04 -19.29 -28.18
N LEU A 10 50.95 -20.06 -29.28
CA LEU A 10 49.80 -20.06 -30.19
C LEU A 10 48.95 -21.35 -30.11
N MET A 11 49.26 -22.31 -29.23
CA MET A 11 48.52 -23.59 -29.16
C MET A 11 48.20 -24.10 -27.74
N ILE A 12 48.21 -23.25 -26.70
CA ILE A 12 47.76 -23.64 -25.34
C ILE A 12 46.95 -22.52 -24.64
N ALA A 13 46.13 -21.80 -25.38
CA ALA A 13 45.03 -21.04 -24.79
C ALA A 13 43.70 -21.40 -25.46
N THR A 14 43.60 -22.66 -25.86
CA THR A 14 42.39 -23.35 -26.34
C THR A 14 41.60 -23.99 -25.20
N THR A 15 41.82 -23.61 -23.94
CA THR A 15 41.12 -24.22 -22.80
C THR A 15 40.84 -23.23 -21.66
N LEU A 16 40.04 -22.19 -21.93
CA LEU A 16 39.19 -21.40 -21.02
C LEU A 16 39.10 -19.97 -21.57
N LEU A 17 37.88 -19.40 -21.62
CA LEU A 17 37.52 -18.05 -22.09
C LEU A 17 37.12 -17.86 -23.56
N THR A 18 36.40 -18.82 -24.13
CA THR A 18 35.39 -18.51 -25.17
C THR A 18 34.06 -19.15 -24.82
N SER A 19 33.56 -18.81 -23.64
CA SER A 19 32.16 -19.04 -23.27
C SER A 19 31.49 -17.70 -23.01
N CYS A 20 31.49 -16.80 -23.99
CA CYS A 20 30.58 -15.65 -23.97
C CYS A 20 30.48 -15.00 -25.36
N GLU A 21 30.06 -15.76 -26.35
CA GLU A 21 29.51 -15.16 -27.57
C GLU A 21 28.13 -15.78 -27.84
N THR A 22 27.18 -15.57 -26.91
CA THR A 22 25.75 -15.85 -27.17
C THR A 22 24.86 -14.83 -26.46
N LEU A 23 25.23 -13.54 -26.47
CA LEU A 23 24.34 -12.47 -26.01
C LEU A 23 23.74 -11.64 -27.15
N ASN A 24 24.10 -11.93 -28.41
CA ASN A 24 23.56 -11.23 -29.59
C ASN A 24 22.89 -12.16 -30.61
N ASP A 25 22.56 -13.40 -30.23
CA ASP A 25 21.73 -14.26 -31.08
C ASP A 25 20.24 -14.01 -30.77
N PRO A 26 19.43 -13.46 -31.70
CA PRO A 26 18.01 -13.25 -31.49
C PRO A 26 17.22 -14.55 -31.25
N ALA A 27 17.75 -15.71 -31.68
CA ALA A 27 17.11 -17.00 -31.44
C ALA A 27 17.11 -17.41 -29.95
N PHE A 28 18.05 -16.89 -29.15
CA PHE A 28 18.08 -17.11 -27.71
C PHE A 28 16.88 -16.45 -27.02
N TRP A 29 16.50 -15.25 -27.45
CA TRP A 29 15.32 -14.54 -26.93
C TRP A 29 14.00 -15.16 -27.41
N ASP A 30 13.96 -15.71 -28.64
CA ASP A 30 12.79 -16.45 -29.13
C ASP A 30 12.55 -17.74 -28.33
N SER A 31 13.61 -18.46 -27.96
CA SER A 31 13.54 -19.69 -27.14
C SER A 31 13.03 -19.41 -25.71
N LEU A 32 13.40 -18.29 -25.11
CA LEU A 32 12.91 -17.85 -23.79
C LEU A 32 11.45 -17.36 -23.84
N SER A 33 11.06 -16.66 -24.91
CA SER A 33 9.68 -16.20 -25.08
C SER A 33 8.68 -17.36 -25.24
N ALA A 34 9.11 -18.47 -25.85
CA ALA A 34 8.28 -19.66 -26.01
C ALA A 34 8.05 -20.43 -24.70
N SER A 35 8.97 -20.35 -23.72
CA SER A 35 8.81 -20.96 -22.39
C SER A 35 8.13 -20.03 -21.37
N MET A 36 7.93 -18.76 -21.73
CA MET A 36 7.17 -17.77 -20.95
C MET A 36 5.78 -17.56 -21.55
N ASN A 37 5.20 -18.58 -22.17
CA ASN A 37 3.77 -18.62 -22.34
C ASN A 37 3.18 -19.11 -20.99
N PRO A 38 2.63 -18.22 -20.15
CA PRO A 38 1.93 -18.68 -18.96
C PRO A 38 0.80 -19.60 -19.42
N PRO A 39 0.47 -20.68 -18.68
CA PRO A 39 -0.72 -21.45 -18.99
C PRO A 39 -1.88 -20.45 -19.06
N SER A 40 -2.61 -20.47 -20.18
CA SER A 40 -3.88 -19.78 -20.29
C SER A 40 -4.80 -20.35 -19.23
N TYR A 41 -4.77 -19.78 -18.03
CA TYR A 41 -5.85 -19.93 -17.09
C TYR A 41 -7.05 -19.33 -17.81
N ALA A 42 -7.88 -20.21 -18.35
CA ALA A 42 -9.25 -19.88 -18.68
C ALA A 42 -9.76 -19.01 -17.52
N SER A 43 -10.07 -17.76 -17.82
CA SER A 43 -10.72 -16.87 -16.86
C SER A 43 -12.13 -17.42 -16.67
N SER A 44 -12.20 -18.47 -15.85
CA SER A 44 -13.44 -19.00 -15.32
C SER A 44 -14.03 -17.87 -14.50
N SER A 45 -15.06 -17.25 -15.08
CA SER A 45 -16.05 -16.42 -14.38
C SER A 45 -15.42 -15.50 -13.33
N GLN A 46 -14.83 -14.38 -13.75
CA GLN A 46 -14.92 -13.21 -12.87
C GLN A 46 -16.42 -12.89 -12.78
N PRO A 47 -17.06 -13.13 -11.62
CA PRO A 47 -18.45 -12.79 -11.47
C PRO A 47 -18.53 -11.29 -11.63
N THR A 48 -19.55 -10.83 -12.36
CA THR A 48 -19.92 -9.44 -12.55
C THR A 48 -19.38 -8.53 -11.44
N HIS A 49 -18.53 -7.57 -11.79
CA HIS A 49 -18.06 -6.51 -10.90
C HIS A 49 -19.26 -5.76 -10.32
N TYR A 50 -19.82 -6.27 -9.23
CA TYR A 50 -20.49 -5.42 -8.27
C TYR A 50 -19.37 -4.56 -7.72
N ALA A 51 -19.29 -3.32 -8.20
CA ALA A 51 -18.58 -2.27 -7.48
C ALA A 51 -19.23 -2.19 -6.10
N SER A 52 -18.76 -2.99 -5.15
CA SER A 52 -18.88 -2.74 -3.73
C SER A 52 -18.05 -1.50 -3.49
N HIS A 53 -18.62 -0.36 -3.87
CA HIS A 53 -17.95 0.91 -3.75
C HIS A 53 -17.80 1.16 -2.25
N SER A 54 -16.61 0.85 -1.73
CA SER A 54 -16.25 1.14 -0.35
C SER A 54 -16.53 2.63 -0.15
N LEU A 55 -17.55 2.91 0.65
CA LEU A 55 -18.15 4.24 0.80
C LEU A 55 -17.09 5.22 1.32
N PHE A 56 -16.15 4.69 2.09
CA PHE A 56 -15.11 5.45 2.73
C PHE A 56 -13.77 5.40 1.98
N GLU A 57 -13.67 4.70 0.84
CA GLU A 57 -12.41 4.62 0.09
C GLU A 57 -11.98 6.00 -0.43
N GLY A 58 -10.82 6.45 0.05
CA GLY A 58 -10.27 7.77 -0.19
C GLY A 58 -10.91 8.90 0.64
N ALA A 59 -11.71 8.59 1.68
CA ALA A 59 -12.27 9.58 2.57
C ALA A 59 -11.19 10.22 3.45
N LYS A 60 -11.29 11.54 3.69
CA LYS A 60 -10.35 12.29 4.52
C LYS A 60 -10.84 12.35 5.96
N ILE A 61 -9.93 12.21 6.91
CA ILE A 61 -10.23 12.36 8.34
C ILE A 61 -9.58 13.63 8.86
N ILE A 62 -10.38 14.52 9.43
CA ILE A 62 -9.96 15.83 9.93
C ILE A 62 -10.41 15.99 11.39
N ALA A 63 -9.50 16.38 12.26
CA ALA A 63 -9.81 16.68 13.65
C ALA A 63 -10.69 17.94 13.79
N SER A 64 -11.28 18.12 14.98
CA SER A 64 -12.08 19.31 15.30
C SER A 64 -11.30 20.62 15.28
N ASP A 65 -9.98 20.58 15.45
CA ASP A 65 -9.06 21.73 15.35
C ASP A 65 -8.47 21.91 13.93
N GLY A 66 -8.95 21.16 12.94
CA GLY A 66 -8.49 21.25 11.55
C GLY A 66 -7.26 20.39 11.23
N GLN A 67 -6.69 19.68 12.21
CA GLN A 67 -5.58 18.77 11.94
C GLN A 67 -5.99 17.66 10.97
N PHE A 68 -5.24 17.48 9.89
CA PHE A 68 -5.39 16.33 9.01
C PHE A 68 -4.89 15.05 9.70
N LEU A 69 -5.72 14.01 9.72
CA LEU A 69 -5.46 12.73 10.42
C LEU A 69 -5.34 11.53 9.47
N GLY A 70 -5.38 11.75 8.16
CA GLY A 70 -5.15 10.71 7.15
C GLY A 70 -6.30 10.49 6.17
N ILE A 71 -6.12 9.48 5.33
CA ILE A 71 -7.09 9.00 4.34
C ILE A 71 -7.47 7.56 4.71
N ALA A 72 -8.77 7.29 4.71
CA ALA A 72 -9.29 5.94 4.74
C ALA A 72 -9.08 5.30 3.37
N THR A 73 -8.11 4.40 3.24
CA THR A 73 -7.82 3.69 1.99
C THR A 73 -7.33 2.28 2.28
N SER A 74 -7.70 1.34 1.42
CA SER A 74 -7.21 -0.04 1.46
C SER A 74 -5.69 -0.16 1.24
N ASN A 75 -5.07 0.83 0.60
CA ASN A 75 -3.62 0.85 0.38
C ASN A 75 -2.86 1.15 1.68
N LYS A 76 -2.34 0.10 2.33
CA LYS A 76 -1.55 0.19 3.56
C LYS A 76 -0.18 0.84 3.38
N PHE A 77 0.31 0.95 2.14
CA PHE A 77 1.62 1.56 1.84
C PHE A 77 1.52 3.04 1.49
N ASP A 78 0.31 3.57 1.28
CA ASP A 78 0.14 4.99 1.03
C ASP A 78 0.57 5.81 2.27
N ALA A 79 1.36 6.86 2.04
CA ALA A 79 1.93 7.68 3.11
C ALA A 79 0.87 8.44 3.93
N LYS A 80 -0.34 8.64 3.36
CA LYS A 80 -1.48 9.28 4.00
C LYS A 80 -2.50 8.27 4.55
N SER A 81 -2.31 6.98 4.31
CA SER A 81 -3.24 5.94 4.76
C SER A 81 -3.27 5.83 6.28
N ILE A 82 -4.48 5.72 6.82
CA ILE A 82 -4.68 5.36 8.23
C ILE A 82 -4.37 3.88 8.50
N LEU A 83 -4.30 3.03 7.47
CA LEU A 83 -3.90 1.62 7.62
C LEU A 83 -2.39 1.42 7.52
N ASN A 84 -1.62 2.49 7.30
CA ASN A 84 -0.17 2.42 7.31
C ASN A 84 0.36 2.47 8.75
N GLU A 85 0.56 1.31 9.34
CA GLU A 85 1.01 1.12 10.73
C GLU A 85 2.41 1.69 11.02
N TYR A 86 3.22 1.90 9.98
CA TYR A 86 4.52 2.57 10.08
C TYR A 86 4.47 4.02 9.60
N GLY A 87 3.29 4.48 9.14
CA GLY A 87 3.07 5.80 8.59
C GLY A 87 2.67 6.84 9.63
N LYS A 88 2.71 8.10 9.21
CA LYS A 88 2.35 9.24 10.06
C LYS A 88 0.88 9.24 10.54
N TYR A 89 -0.03 8.62 9.80
CA TYR A 89 -1.47 8.69 10.08
C TYR A 89 -2.08 7.37 10.56
N GLY A 90 -1.40 6.24 10.35
CA GLY A 90 -1.81 4.95 10.86
C GLY A 90 -0.97 4.44 12.04
N GLY A 91 0.25 4.95 12.23
CA GLY A 91 1.15 4.41 13.23
C GLY A 91 0.71 4.64 14.67
N GLN A 92 0.76 3.57 15.47
CA GLN A 92 0.33 3.52 16.87
C GLN A 92 1.07 4.49 17.81
N TYR A 93 2.24 5.01 17.41
CA TYR A 93 3.00 5.98 18.19
C TYR A 93 3.05 7.37 17.56
N SER A 94 2.36 7.58 16.43
CA SER A 94 2.36 8.87 15.75
C SER A 94 1.44 9.86 16.45
N ALA A 95 1.90 11.10 16.62
CA ALA A 95 1.11 12.18 17.23
C ALA A 95 -0.16 12.54 16.42
N THR A 96 -0.20 12.23 15.13
CA THR A 96 -1.34 12.51 14.23
C THR A 96 -2.18 11.28 13.88
N SER A 97 -1.88 10.12 14.47
CA SER A 97 -2.64 8.90 14.24
C SER A 97 -3.85 8.83 15.17
N ILE A 98 -4.97 8.37 14.62
CA ILE A 98 -6.15 8.03 15.43
C ILE A 98 -5.95 6.73 16.21
N PHE A 99 -4.96 5.91 15.87
CA PHE A 99 -4.64 4.66 16.55
C PHE A 99 -3.60 4.82 17.65
N ASN A 100 -3.12 6.04 17.91
CA ASN A 100 -2.23 6.30 19.03
C ASN A 100 -3.03 6.48 20.33
N GLU A 101 -3.06 5.43 21.14
CA GLU A 101 -3.78 5.36 22.41
C GLU A 101 -3.26 6.35 23.47
N TYR A 102 -2.03 6.83 23.31
CA TYR A 102 -1.44 7.87 24.16
C TYR A 102 -1.52 9.26 23.53
N GLY A 103 -2.02 9.35 22.30
CA GLY A 103 -2.07 10.56 21.50
C GLY A 103 -3.36 11.35 21.67
N LYS A 104 -3.30 12.62 21.25
CA LYS A 104 -4.45 13.55 21.27
C LYS A 104 -5.63 13.05 20.44
N TYR A 105 -5.40 12.31 19.36
CA TYR A 105 -6.45 11.91 18.42
C TYR A 105 -6.83 10.43 18.51
N GLY A 106 -6.14 9.63 19.33
CA GLY A 106 -6.47 8.22 19.54
C GLY A 106 -6.78 7.85 20.98
N GLY A 107 -6.27 8.59 21.96
CA GLY A 107 -6.40 8.19 23.36
C GLY A 107 -7.82 8.12 23.88
N SER A 108 -8.10 7.08 24.67
CA SER A 108 -9.45 6.67 25.09
C SER A 108 -10.22 7.72 25.89
N TYR A 109 -9.52 8.66 26.52
CA TYR A 109 -10.11 9.76 27.29
C TYR A 109 -10.06 11.11 26.57
N SER A 110 -9.46 11.16 25.37
CA SER A 110 -9.35 12.41 24.63
C SER A 110 -10.70 12.86 24.10
N ALA A 111 -11.02 14.13 24.27
CA ALA A 111 -12.18 14.78 23.64
C ALA A 111 -12.14 14.74 22.10
N LYS A 112 -10.97 14.51 21.50
CA LYS A 112 -10.74 14.42 20.05
C LYS A 112 -10.50 13.00 19.55
N SER A 113 -10.65 11.98 20.40
CA SER A 113 -10.52 10.60 19.96
C SER A 113 -11.83 10.10 19.34
N PRO A 114 -11.75 9.39 18.20
CA PRO A 114 -12.91 8.72 17.64
C PRO A 114 -13.36 7.51 18.48
N PHE A 115 -12.50 6.98 19.34
CA PHE A 115 -12.76 5.80 20.18
C PHE A 115 -13.32 6.14 21.57
N ASN A 116 -13.36 7.43 21.92
CA ASN A 116 -13.93 7.87 23.19
C ASN A 116 -15.47 8.04 23.07
N ASN A 117 -16.21 7.21 23.79
CA ASN A 117 -17.68 7.23 23.84
C ASN A 117 -18.28 8.54 24.36
N PHE A 118 -17.48 9.37 25.02
CA PHE A 118 -17.85 10.68 25.56
C PHE A 118 -17.09 11.84 24.90
N ALA A 119 -16.47 11.60 23.75
CA ALA A 119 -15.74 12.64 23.01
C ALA A 119 -16.64 13.86 22.76
N SER A 120 -16.21 15.03 23.25
CA SER A 120 -16.95 16.29 23.02
C SER A 120 -16.70 16.84 21.62
N SER A 121 -15.50 16.63 21.07
CA SER A 121 -15.04 17.20 19.80
C SER A 121 -14.37 16.14 18.91
N PRO A 122 -15.07 15.05 18.56
CA PRO A 122 -14.51 13.97 17.76
C PRO A 122 -14.13 14.44 16.36
N PRO A 123 -13.25 13.70 15.66
CA PRO A 123 -12.86 14.01 14.30
C PRO A 123 -14.05 13.82 13.33
N LYS A 124 -13.91 14.38 12.14
CA LYS A 124 -14.86 14.24 11.03
C LYS A 124 -14.25 13.37 9.95
N ILE A 125 -15.08 12.56 9.32
CA ILE A 125 -14.76 11.87 8.08
C ILE A 125 -15.51 12.54 6.93
N ILE A 126 -14.81 12.78 5.82
CA ILE A 126 -15.33 13.45 4.63
C ILE A 126 -15.07 12.54 3.44
N THR A 127 -16.13 12.00 2.87
CA THR A 127 -16.08 11.11 1.69
C THR A 127 -15.73 11.87 0.41
N LYS A 128 -15.34 11.15 -0.65
CA LYS A 128 -14.97 11.74 -1.95
C LYS A 128 -16.09 12.56 -2.60
N ASN A 129 -17.35 12.23 -2.32
CA ASN A 129 -18.51 12.98 -2.84
C ASN A 129 -18.88 14.20 -1.97
N GLY A 130 -18.08 14.53 -0.94
CA GLY A 130 -18.28 15.68 -0.07
C GLY A 130 -19.22 15.47 1.11
N LYS A 131 -19.84 14.29 1.26
CA LYS A 131 -20.62 13.97 2.47
C LYS A 131 -19.70 13.83 3.67
N TRP A 132 -20.12 14.37 4.81
CA TRP A 132 -19.37 14.35 6.05
C TRP A 132 -20.17 13.77 7.21
N ALA A 133 -19.46 13.19 8.19
CA ALA A 133 -20.02 12.73 9.46
C ALA A 133 -18.96 12.80 10.57
N TYR A 134 -19.38 12.79 11.84
CA TYR A 134 -18.47 12.57 12.96
C TYR A 134 -17.94 11.14 12.93
N LEU A 135 -16.62 10.98 12.95
CA LEU A 135 -15.98 9.70 13.16
C LEU A 135 -15.87 9.46 14.66
N THR A 136 -16.81 8.68 15.22
CA THR A 136 -16.90 8.52 16.67
C THR A 136 -17.72 7.30 17.09
N THR A 137 -17.38 6.75 18.26
CA THR A 137 -18.22 5.79 18.99
C THR A 137 -19.26 6.47 19.89
N ASN A 138 -19.17 7.79 20.10
CA ASN A 138 -20.14 8.56 20.88
C ASN A 138 -21.49 8.66 20.16
N ARG A 139 -22.47 7.90 20.68
CA ARG A 139 -23.83 7.80 20.11
C ARG A 139 -24.64 9.10 20.17
N SER A 140 -24.23 10.07 20.99
CA SER A 140 -24.90 11.38 21.10
C SER A 140 -24.55 12.32 19.94
N LYS A 141 -23.60 11.96 19.08
CA LYS A 141 -23.19 12.76 17.92
C LYS A 141 -23.95 12.32 16.68
N SER A 142 -24.46 13.28 15.91
CA SER A 142 -25.14 13.06 14.64
C SER A 142 -24.81 14.19 13.65
N PRO A 143 -24.63 13.89 12.34
CA PRO A 143 -24.47 12.55 11.77
C PRO A 143 -23.15 11.90 12.21
N SER A 144 -23.12 10.59 12.46
CA SER A 144 -21.92 9.87 12.91
C SER A 144 -21.70 8.53 12.21
N VAL A 145 -20.44 8.11 12.19
CA VAL A 145 -19.98 6.82 11.66
C VAL A 145 -18.98 6.23 12.66
N SER A 146 -19.16 4.95 12.99
CA SER A 146 -18.21 4.23 13.85
C SER A 146 -16.86 4.05 13.14
N PRO A 147 -15.72 4.24 13.83
CA PRO A 147 -14.39 4.01 13.25
C PRO A 147 -14.20 2.59 12.74
N GLU A 148 -14.73 1.61 13.47
CA GLU A 148 -14.68 0.19 13.10
C GLU A 148 -15.39 -0.06 11.77
N LYS A 149 -16.52 0.62 11.53
CA LYS A 149 -17.25 0.50 10.26
C LYS A 149 -16.44 1.05 9.09
N VAL A 150 -15.71 2.15 9.30
CA VAL A 150 -14.82 2.70 8.26
C VAL A 150 -13.72 1.72 7.94
N ILE A 151 -13.02 1.22 8.96
CA ILE A 151 -11.91 0.27 8.80
C ILE A 151 -12.40 -1.00 8.10
N ALA A 152 -13.49 -1.59 8.59
CA ALA A 152 -14.08 -2.80 8.01
C ALA A 152 -14.56 -2.60 6.56
N ASP A 153 -14.85 -1.38 6.13
CA ASP A 153 -15.27 -1.08 4.76
C ASP A 153 -14.09 -0.92 3.79
N ILE A 154 -12.94 -0.46 4.28
CA ILE A 154 -11.72 -0.28 3.47
C ILE A 154 -10.80 -1.51 3.50
N THR A 155 -11.04 -2.49 4.38
CA THR A 155 -10.27 -3.75 4.46
C THR A 155 -10.96 -4.95 3.82
N LYS A 156 -12.06 -4.73 3.09
CA LYS A 156 -12.79 -5.81 2.41
C LYS A 156 -12.03 -6.37 1.22
#